data_AF-A0A4R9L1L2-F1
#
_entry.id   AF-A0A4R9L1L2-F1
#
_cell.length_a   1.000
_cell.length_b   1.000
_cell.length_c   1.000
_cell.angle_alpha   90.00
_cell.angle_beta   90.00
_cell.angle_gamma   90.00
#
_symmetry.space_group_name_H-M   'P 1'
#
loop_
_entity.id
_entity.type
_entity.pdbx_description
1 polymer ?
#
loop_
_entity_poly.entity_id
_entity_poly.type
_entity_poly.pdbx_seq_one_letter_code
_entity_poly.pdbx_strand_id
1 'polypeptide(L)'
;MNQIRNHVRVGLVLLCISSVFWNCENTKSSDKEDSLKTLSFLLGSSSPLKDITDADCTDPAPAFSTLGQAGTTATCSTCHNAGNANAGLDITSFNSVRNRVTVGNPKGSLLFIKINSGSMRIYNNNAINKAVYCWTLKGANP
;
A
#
# COMPACT_ATOMS: atom_id res chain seq x y z
N MET A 1 -5.86 -16.11 -65.33
CA MET A 1 -6.01 -16.20 -63.86
C MET A 1 -4.63 -16.14 -63.21
N ASN A 2 -4.37 -15.21 -62.28
CA ASN A 2 -3.47 -15.34 -61.09
C ASN A 2 -2.69 -14.08 -60.64
N GLN A 3 -2.80 -12.92 -61.30
CA GLN A 3 -2.02 -11.73 -60.89
C GLN A 3 -2.71 -10.79 -59.87
N ILE A 4 -3.87 -11.15 -59.31
CA ILE A 4 -4.61 -10.30 -58.34
C ILE A 4 -4.56 -10.87 -56.90
N ARG A 5 -4.13 -12.13 -56.72
CA ARG A 5 -4.22 -12.83 -55.42
C ARG A 5 -3.07 -12.53 -54.45
N ASN A 6 -1.97 -11.92 -54.90
CA ASN A 6 -0.78 -11.70 -54.06
C ASN A 6 -0.77 -10.36 -53.32
N HIS A 7 -1.48 -9.33 -53.79
CA HIS A 7 -1.49 -8.03 -53.10
C HIS A 7 -2.37 -8.00 -51.86
N VAL A 8 -3.40 -8.86 -51.79
CA VAL A 8 -4.33 -8.92 -50.64
C VAL A 8 -3.69 -9.60 -49.42
N ARG A 9 -2.76 -10.55 -49.63
CA ARG A 9 -2.07 -11.25 -48.54
C ARG A 9 -0.93 -10.42 -47.92
N VAL A 10 -0.27 -9.58 -48.71
CA VAL A 10 0.80 -8.72 -48.21
C VAL A 10 0.24 -7.55 -47.38
N GLY A 11 -0.93 -7.02 -47.74
CA GLY A 11 -1.59 -5.96 -46.98
C GLY A 11 -2.13 -6.39 -45.60
N LEU A 12 -2.56 -7.65 -45.45
CA LEU A 12 -3.09 -8.16 -44.19
C LEU A 12 -2.00 -8.52 -43.16
N VAL A 13 -0.81 -8.93 -43.62
CA VAL A 13 0.30 -9.30 -42.73
C VAL A 13 1.02 -8.06 -42.17
N LEU A 14 1.00 -6.95 -42.90
CA LEU A 14 1.61 -5.67 -42.47
C LEU A 14 0.79 -4.90 -41.42
N LEU A 15 -0.45 -5.29 -41.15
CA LEU A 15 -1.32 -4.61 -40.18
C LEU A 15 -1.21 -5.17 -38.74
N CYS A 16 -0.46 -6.25 -38.53
CA CYS A 16 -0.30 -6.88 -37.21
C CYS A 16 1.05 -6.59 -36.52
N ILE A 17 1.97 -5.85 -37.15
CA ILE A 17 3.33 -5.63 -36.62
C ILE A 17 3.52 -4.22 -36.05
N SER A 18 2.58 -3.31 -36.26
CA SER A 18 2.69 -1.89 -35.87
C SER A 18 2.04 -1.54 -34.52
N SER A 19 1.50 -2.50 -33.77
CA SER A 19 0.87 -2.26 -32.46
C SER A 19 1.80 -2.46 -31.26
N VAL A 20 3.09 -2.72 -31.48
CA VAL A 20 4.11 -2.78 -30.42
C VAL A 20 4.83 -1.44 -30.26
N PHE A 21 4.10 -0.32 -30.39
CA PHE A 21 4.52 0.91 -29.75
C PHE A 21 4.20 0.76 -28.26
N TRP A 22 5.18 0.24 -27.52
CA TRP A 22 5.17 0.20 -26.07
C TRP A 22 4.83 1.59 -25.51
N ASN A 23 3.56 1.78 -25.15
CA ASN A 23 3.17 2.73 -24.13
C ASN A 23 3.83 2.24 -22.83
N CYS A 24 5.01 2.75 -22.52
CA CYS A 24 5.48 2.82 -21.14
C CYS A 24 4.54 3.77 -20.41
N GLU A 25 3.37 3.27 -20.02
CA GLU A 25 2.44 4.01 -19.18
C GLU A 25 3.07 4.07 -17.79
N ASN A 26 3.48 5.27 -17.40
CA ASN A 26 3.92 5.59 -16.05
C ASN A 26 2.71 5.52 -15.10
N THR A 27 2.23 4.30 -14.87
CA THR A 27 1.22 4.02 -13.85
C THR A 27 1.79 4.38 -12.50
N LYS A 28 1.03 5.15 -11.72
CA LYS A 28 1.46 5.51 -10.38
C LYS A 28 1.49 4.23 -9.55
N SER A 29 2.39 4.15 -8.57
CA SER A 29 2.43 3.00 -7.65
C SER A 29 1.06 2.74 -7.01
N SER A 30 0.22 3.77 -6.82
CA SER A 30 -1.17 3.66 -6.36
C SER A 30 -2.04 2.75 -7.23
N ASP A 31 -1.83 2.72 -8.54
CA ASP A 31 -2.68 2.00 -9.48
C ASP A 31 -2.40 0.49 -9.40
N LYS A 32 -1.16 0.14 -9.04
CA LYS A 32 -0.75 -1.22 -8.68
C LYS A 32 -1.36 -1.66 -7.34
N GLU A 33 -1.55 -0.74 -6.39
CA GLU A 33 -2.17 -1.05 -5.09
C GLU A 33 -3.63 -1.47 -5.24
N ASP A 34 -4.40 -0.75 -6.07
CA ASP A 34 -5.83 -1.05 -6.27
C ASP A 34 -6.05 -2.39 -6.97
N SER A 35 -5.16 -2.71 -7.92
CA SER A 35 -5.14 -4.04 -8.56
C SER A 35 -4.82 -5.15 -7.55
N LEU A 36 -3.88 -4.92 -6.64
CA LEU A 36 -3.50 -5.87 -5.58
C LEU A 36 -4.59 -6.04 -4.51
N LYS A 37 -5.33 -4.98 -4.16
CA LYS A 37 -6.52 -5.06 -3.28
C LYS A 37 -7.59 -5.97 -3.89
N THR A 38 -7.90 -5.75 -5.17
CA THR A 38 -8.91 -6.51 -5.91
C THR A 38 -8.51 -7.98 -6.00
N LEU A 39 -7.24 -8.25 -6.28
CA LEU A 39 -6.72 -9.62 -6.36
C LEU A 39 -6.67 -10.32 -4.99
N SER A 40 -6.29 -9.62 -3.92
CA SER A 40 -6.27 -10.17 -2.55
C SER A 40 -7.67 -10.49 -2.04
N PHE A 41 -8.67 -9.71 -2.45
CA PHE A 41 -10.08 -9.97 -2.18
C PHE A 41 -10.56 -11.23 -2.94
N LEU A 42 -10.23 -11.35 -4.22
CA LEU A 42 -10.60 -12.52 -5.05
C LEU A 42 -9.93 -13.82 -4.58
N LEU A 43 -8.70 -13.75 -4.07
CA LEU A 43 -7.95 -14.90 -3.56
C LEU A 43 -8.33 -15.27 -2.11
N GLY A 44 -9.26 -14.54 -1.48
CA GLY A 44 -9.75 -14.84 -0.13
C GLY A 44 -8.67 -14.85 0.96
N SER A 45 -7.49 -14.31 0.70
CA SER A 45 -6.29 -14.55 1.52
C SER A 45 -6.05 -13.51 2.60
N SER A 46 -6.94 -12.52 2.75
CA SER A 46 -6.86 -11.55 3.84
C SER A 46 -8.23 -11.36 4.46
N SER A 47 -8.40 -11.82 5.71
CA SER A 47 -9.58 -11.46 6.49
C SER A 47 -9.71 -9.93 6.53
N PRO A 48 -10.90 -9.36 6.30
CA PRO A 48 -11.09 -7.91 6.35
C PRO A 48 -10.65 -7.37 7.71
N LEU A 49 -9.98 -6.21 7.73
CA LEU A 49 -9.68 -5.53 8.98
C LEU A 49 -10.99 -5.04 9.57
N LYS A 50 -11.06 -5.03 10.90
CA LYS A 50 -12.13 -4.34 11.62
C LYS A 50 -12.11 -2.86 11.22
N ASP A 51 -13.27 -2.32 10.89
CA ASP A 51 -13.45 -0.88 10.74
C ASP A 51 -13.21 -0.19 12.09
N ILE A 52 -12.31 0.79 12.09
CA ILE A 52 -11.95 1.56 13.28
C ILE A 52 -12.63 2.92 13.22
N THR A 53 -13.18 3.31 14.36
CA THR A 53 -13.78 4.62 14.60
C THR A 53 -13.02 5.35 15.70
N ASP A 54 -13.23 6.66 15.81
CA ASP A 54 -12.59 7.47 16.85
C ASP A 54 -13.01 7.04 18.27
N ALA A 55 -14.19 6.41 18.40
CA ALA A 55 -14.69 5.86 19.66
C ALA A 55 -13.90 4.63 20.13
N ASP A 56 -13.20 3.91 19.24
CA ASP A 56 -12.35 2.77 19.60
C ASP A 56 -11.07 3.21 20.35
N CYS A 57 -10.73 4.51 20.31
CA CYS A 57 -9.49 5.08 20.85
C CYS A 57 -9.71 5.67 22.24
N THR A 58 -9.76 4.77 23.24
CA THR A 58 -10.04 5.10 24.65
C THR A 58 -8.85 5.67 25.40
N ASP A 59 -7.62 5.34 24.98
CA ASP A 59 -6.40 5.99 25.50
C ASP A 59 -6.36 7.45 25.00
N PRO A 60 -6.32 8.45 25.89
CA PRO A 60 -6.29 9.85 25.49
C PRO A 60 -4.96 10.27 24.84
N ALA A 61 -3.86 9.57 25.10
CA ALA A 61 -2.53 9.94 24.62
C ALA A 61 -1.59 8.72 24.51
N PRO A 62 -1.90 7.73 23.64
CA PRO A 62 -1.01 6.61 23.37
C PRO A 62 0.38 7.09 22.92
N ALA A 63 1.42 6.51 23.53
CA ALA A 63 2.82 6.75 23.21
C ALA A 63 3.26 5.98 21.96
N PHE A 64 4.38 6.38 21.34
CA PHE A 64 4.93 5.70 20.15
C PHE A 64 5.24 4.21 20.42
N SER A 65 5.67 3.89 21.64
CA SER A 65 5.95 2.52 22.08
C SER A 65 4.75 1.57 21.96
N THR A 66 3.51 2.09 21.99
CA THR A 66 2.28 1.29 21.83
C THR A 66 2.18 0.66 20.43
N LEU A 67 2.83 1.24 19.41
CA LEU A 67 2.90 0.65 18.08
C LEU A 67 3.70 -0.66 18.10
N GLY A 68 4.85 -0.65 18.78
CA GLY A 68 5.70 -1.83 18.95
C GLY A 68 4.97 -2.94 19.73
N GLN A 69 4.25 -2.58 20.79
CA GLN A 69 3.40 -3.50 21.56
C GLN A 69 2.28 -4.13 20.72
N ALA A 70 1.75 -3.37 19.76
CA ALA A 70 0.75 -3.87 18.82
C ALA A 70 1.34 -4.79 17.73
N GLY A 71 2.66 -4.87 17.61
CA GLY A 71 3.36 -5.79 16.71
C GLY A 71 4.09 -5.13 15.54
N THR A 72 4.15 -3.80 15.43
CA THR A 72 4.84 -3.16 14.28
C THR A 72 6.34 -3.50 14.24
N THR A 73 6.99 -3.64 15.40
CA THR A 73 8.40 -4.07 15.45
C THR A 73 8.53 -5.50 14.94
N ALA A 74 7.71 -6.44 15.44
CA ALA A 74 7.81 -7.85 15.04
C ALA A 74 7.49 -8.07 13.54
N THR A 75 6.55 -7.30 12.98
CA THR A 75 6.06 -7.54 11.62
C THR A 75 6.73 -6.64 10.57
N CYS A 76 6.94 -5.36 10.87
CA CYS A 76 7.36 -4.38 9.87
C CYS A 76 8.88 -4.14 9.89
N SER A 77 9.56 -4.29 11.03
CA SER A 77 10.97 -3.89 11.14
C SER A 77 11.92 -4.80 10.39
N THR A 78 11.50 -6.00 9.97
CA THR A 78 12.31 -6.86 9.10
C THR A 78 12.68 -6.14 7.80
N CYS A 79 11.76 -5.33 7.26
CA CYS A 79 11.97 -4.60 6.01
C CYS A 79 12.13 -3.09 6.23
N HIS A 80 11.40 -2.51 7.18
CA HIS A 80 11.36 -1.09 7.48
C HIS A 80 12.19 -0.75 8.71
N ASN A 81 13.52 -0.70 8.56
CA ASN A 81 14.46 -0.39 9.63
C ASN A 81 15.59 0.53 9.13
N ALA A 82 16.38 1.07 10.05
CA ALA A 82 17.51 1.96 9.75
C ALA A 82 18.58 1.34 8.82
N GLY A 83 18.72 0.01 8.83
CA GLY A 83 19.65 -0.73 7.97
C GLY A 83 19.18 -0.90 6.52
N ASN A 84 17.91 -0.59 6.22
CA ASN A 84 17.36 -0.69 4.87
C ASN A 84 16.82 0.66 4.38
N ALA A 85 17.73 1.57 4.02
CA ALA A 85 17.37 2.90 3.54
C ALA A 85 16.44 2.88 2.31
N ASN A 86 16.54 1.84 1.46
CA ASN A 86 15.69 1.68 0.28
C ASN A 86 14.21 1.47 0.62
N ALA A 87 13.89 1.02 1.83
CA ALA A 87 12.51 0.90 2.29
C ALA A 87 11.84 2.27 2.56
N GLY A 88 12.63 3.35 2.66
CA GLY A 88 12.15 4.72 2.83
C GLY A 88 11.45 5.02 4.16
N LEU A 89 11.39 4.05 5.07
CA LEU A 89 10.76 4.17 6.39
C LEU A 89 11.52 3.25 7.36
N ASP A 90 11.93 3.80 8.49
CA ASP A 90 12.30 3.05 9.69
C ASP A 90 11.10 3.05 10.64
N ILE A 91 10.50 1.88 10.89
CA ILE A 91 9.33 1.73 11.77
C ILE A 91 9.70 1.82 13.26
N THR A 92 10.99 1.70 13.59
CA THR A 92 11.49 1.74 14.97
C THR A 92 11.87 3.15 15.42
N SER A 93 11.93 4.10 14.50
CA SER A 93 12.25 5.51 14.77
C SER A 93 10.99 6.36 14.84
N PHE A 94 10.76 6.99 16.00
CA PHE A 94 9.64 7.92 16.20
C PHE A 94 9.58 8.98 15.11
N ASN A 95 10.69 9.69 14.85
CA ASN A 95 10.74 10.77 13.87
C ASN A 95 10.40 10.28 12.46
N SER A 96 10.89 9.09 12.10
CA SER A 96 10.63 8.46 10.81
C SER A 96 9.14 8.16 10.61
N VAL A 97 8.50 7.52 11.62
CA VAL A 97 7.07 7.19 11.57
C VAL A 97 6.20 8.44 11.66
N ARG A 98 6.56 9.38 12.52
CA ARG A 98 5.84 10.64 12.75
C ARG A 98 5.75 11.50 11.49
N ASN A 99 6.74 11.42 10.60
CA ASN A 99 6.75 12.08 9.30
C ASN A 99 5.81 11.43 8.25
N ARG A 100 5.23 10.25 8.54
CA ARG A 100 4.28 9.56 7.66
C ARG A 100 2.83 9.72 8.10
N VAL A 101 2.58 10.52 9.13
CA VAL A 101 1.25 10.74 9.68
C VAL A 101 0.87 12.21 9.75
N THR A 102 -0.41 12.47 9.52
CA THR A 102 -1.07 13.76 9.76
C THR A 102 -1.81 13.63 11.08
N VAL A 103 -1.35 14.33 12.11
CA VAL A 103 -1.95 14.27 13.45
C VAL A 103 -3.42 14.62 13.42
N GLY A 104 -4.23 13.83 14.14
CA GLY A 104 -5.68 13.99 14.17
C GLY A 104 -6.40 13.51 12.91
N ASN A 105 -5.65 13.10 11.86
CA ASN A 105 -6.21 12.61 10.61
C ASN A 105 -5.57 11.26 10.21
N PRO A 106 -5.91 10.16 10.91
CA PRO A 106 -5.40 8.83 10.58
C PRO A 106 -5.76 8.42 9.15
N LYS A 107 -7.01 8.64 8.70
CA LYS A 107 -7.45 8.23 7.35
C LYS A 107 -6.74 8.98 6.21
N GLY A 108 -6.29 10.21 6.46
CA GLY A 108 -5.46 10.99 5.52
C GLY A 108 -3.96 10.76 5.67
N SER A 109 -3.52 9.90 6.58
CA SER A 109 -2.11 9.63 6.83
C SER A 109 -1.56 8.56 5.90
N LEU A 110 -0.40 8.81 5.28
CA LEU A 110 0.24 7.87 4.35
C LEU A 110 0.48 6.50 5.00
N LEU A 111 0.96 6.48 6.24
CA LEU A 111 1.19 5.23 6.98
C LEU A 111 -0.10 4.39 7.09
N PHE A 112 -1.18 4.99 7.56
CA PHE A 112 -2.45 4.30 7.75
C PHE A 112 -3.03 3.83 6.42
N ILE A 113 -2.98 4.66 5.37
CA ILE A 113 -3.42 4.27 4.02
C ILE A 113 -2.68 3.01 3.56
N LYS A 114 -1.35 2.98 3.69
CA LYS A 114 -0.51 1.86 3.24
C LYS A 114 -0.82 0.55 3.97
N ILE A 115 -1.05 0.59 5.29
CA ILE A 115 -1.31 -0.62 6.08
C ILE A 115 -2.80 -1.02 6.10
N ASN A 116 -3.72 -0.08 5.92
CA ASN A 116 -5.16 -0.36 6.01
C ASN A 116 -5.76 -0.79 4.68
N SER A 117 -5.24 -0.27 3.57
CA SER A 117 -5.75 -0.60 2.23
C SER A 117 -4.66 -0.76 1.18
N GLY A 118 -3.50 -0.11 1.30
CA GLY A 118 -2.43 -0.19 0.29
C GLY A 118 -1.55 -1.44 0.35
N SER A 119 -0.35 -1.36 -0.20
CA SER A 119 0.58 -2.50 -0.39
C SER A 119 0.96 -3.22 0.89
N MET A 120 0.95 -2.51 2.02
CA MET A 120 1.35 -3.08 3.30
C MET A 120 0.18 -3.77 4.01
N ARG A 121 -1.02 -3.80 3.41
CA ARG A 121 -2.22 -4.39 3.99
C ARG A 121 -2.10 -5.86 4.36
N ILE A 122 -1.40 -6.64 3.55
CA ILE A 122 -1.20 -8.08 3.78
C ILE A 122 -0.31 -8.36 5.00
N TYR A 123 0.47 -7.37 5.45
CA TYR A 123 1.34 -7.45 6.63
C TYR A 123 0.72 -6.76 7.85
N ASN A 124 -0.56 -6.39 7.78
CA ASN A 124 -1.28 -5.71 8.86
C ASN A 124 -2.32 -6.64 9.51
N ASN A 125 -2.66 -6.35 10.76
CA ASN A 125 -3.71 -7.04 11.52
C ASN A 125 -4.54 -6.03 12.32
N ASN A 126 -5.59 -6.48 13.00
CA ASN A 126 -6.49 -5.59 13.73
C ASN A 126 -5.80 -4.81 14.87
N ALA A 127 -4.79 -5.40 15.53
CA ALA A 127 -4.07 -4.76 16.63
C ALA A 127 -3.19 -3.62 16.10
N ILE A 128 -2.36 -3.89 15.08
CA ILE A 128 -1.51 -2.88 14.42
C ILE A 128 -2.38 -1.77 13.82
N ASN A 129 -3.43 -2.14 13.09
CA ASN A 129 -4.35 -1.18 12.46
C ASN A 129 -4.96 -0.22 13.49
N LYS A 130 -5.44 -0.75 14.63
CA LYS A 130 -6.02 0.04 15.73
C LYS A 130 -4.97 0.94 16.38
N ALA A 131 -3.79 0.39 16.70
CA ALA A 131 -2.74 1.16 17.37
C ALA A 131 -2.28 2.34 16.51
N VAL A 132 -2.01 2.13 15.22
CA VAL A 132 -1.60 3.21 14.30
C VAL A 132 -2.70 4.25 14.13
N TYR A 133 -3.96 3.82 14.01
CA TYR A 133 -5.11 4.74 13.93
C TYR A 133 -5.20 5.62 15.18
N CYS A 134 -5.24 5.01 16.37
CA CYS A 134 -5.43 5.71 17.62
C CYS A 134 -4.24 6.58 17.99
N TRP A 135 -3.02 6.10 17.78
CA TRP A 135 -1.81 6.89 17.99
C TRP A 135 -1.81 8.16 17.12
N THR A 136 -2.13 8.02 15.85
CA THR A 136 -2.22 9.16 14.92
C THR A 136 -3.34 10.13 15.31
N LEU A 137 -4.51 9.61 15.67
CA LEU A 137 -5.68 10.41 16.08
C LEU A 137 -5.38 11.23 17.35
N LYS A 138 -4.67 10.65 18.32
CA LYS A 138 -4.48 11.20 19.67
C LYS A 138 -3.17 11.97 19.88
N GLY A 139 -2.57 12.47 18.81
CA GLY A 139 -1.43 13.39 18.91
C GLY A 139 -0.13 12.87 18.30
N ALA A 140 -0.05 11.58 17.96
CA ALA A 140 1.18 10.91 17.52
C ALA A 140 2.35 11.19 18.48
N ASN A 141 2.11 10.91 19.77
CA ASN A 141 3.00 11.24 20.86
C ASN A 141 4.26 10.33 20.85
N PRO A 142 5.41 10.82 21.34
CA PRO A 142 6.62 10.01 21.47
C PRO A 142 6.46 8.84 22.45
#